data_AF-A0A9E1VZR7-F1
#
_entry.id   AF-A0A9E1VZR7-F1
#
_cell.length_a   1.000
_cell.length_b   1.000
_cell.length_c   1.000
_cell.angle_alpha   90.00
_cell.angle_beta   90.00
_cell.angle_gamma   90.00
#
_symmetry.space_group_name_H-M   'P 1'
#
loop_
_entity.id
_entity.type
_entity.pdbx_description
1 polymer ?
#
loop_
_entity_poly.entity_id
_entity_poly.type
_entity_poly.pdbx_seq_one_letter_code
_entity_poly.pdbx_strand_id
1 'polypeptide(L)' 'MFYDVKILNPQGEVKKIISGQELSTKYWKAFYTLEANKTLNSNGTKQVPNWVKKKLDVMYAHARVTAISG' A
#
# COMPACT_ATOMS: atom_id res chain seq x y z
N MET A 1 -14.24 -6.92 -16.48
CA MET A 1 -15.20 -8.02 -16.35
C MET A 1 -14.60 -9.06 -15.42
N PHE A 2 -15.29 -9.45 -14.35
CA PHE A 2 -14.80 -10.46 -13.41
C PHE A 2 -15.35 -11.82 -13.81
N TYR A 3 -14.49 -12.84 -13.85
CA TYR A 3 -14.86 -14.21 -14.21
C TYR A 3 -14.88 -15.09 -12.96
N ASP A 4 -15.64 -16.18 -13.05
CA ASP A 4 -15.67 -17.21 -12.02
C ASP A 4 -14.29 -17.86 -11.91
N VAL A 5 -13.79 -17.97 -10.68
CA VAL A 5 -12.46 -18.52 -10.38
C VAL A 5 -12.57 -19.70 -9.43
N LYS A 6 -11.87 -20.78 -9.79
CA LYS A 6 -11.77 -21.98 -8.98
C LYS A 6 -10.50 -21.90 -8.13
N ILE A 7 -10.66 -22.08 -6.83
CA ILE A 7 -9.56 -22.24 -5.89
C ILE A 7 -9.34 -23.73 -5.69
N LEU A 8 -8.14 -24.19 -5.98
CA LEU A 8 -7.73 -25.56 -5.75
C LEU A 8 -7.14 -25.72 -4.35
N ASN A 9 -7.28 -26.91 -3.77
CA ASN A 9 -6.50 -27.32 -2.60
C ASN A 9 -5.07 -27.73 -3.06
N PRO A 10 -4.12 -27.91 -2.12
CA PRO A 10 -2.77 -28.38 -2.46
C PRO A 10 -2.73 -29.74 -3.18
N GLN A 11 -3.80 -30.53 -3.07
CA GLN A 11 -3.97 -31.82 -3.75
C GLN A 11 -4.49 -31.67 -5.19
N GLY A 12 -4.78 -30.44 -5.65
CA GLY A 12 -5.25 -30.16 -7.01
C GLY A 12 -6.76 -30.26 -7.21
N GLU A 13 -7.53 -30.55 -6.16
CA GLU A 13 -8.99 -30.66 -6.20
C GLU A 13 -9.64 -29.29 -5.98
N VAL A 14 -10.84 -29.10 -6.55
CA VAL A 14 -11.59 -27.85 -6.40
C VAL A 14 -12.08 -27.71 -4.96
N LYS A 15 -11.47 -26.76 -4.23
CA LYS A 15 -11.84 -26.42 -2.85
C LYS A 15 -13.01 -25.45 -2.78
N LYS A 16 -13.01 -24.43 -3.65
CA LYS A 16 -14.06 -23.40 -3.68
C LYS A 16 -14.16 -22.81 -5.08
N ILE A 17 -15.37 -22.45 -5.50
CA ILE A 17 -15.60 -21.60 -6.68
C ILE A 17 -16.06 -20.24 -6.15
N ILE A 18 -15.41 -19.17 -6.60
CA ILE A 18 -15.80 -17.79 -6.30
C ILE A 18 -16.39 -17.20 -7.58
N SER A 19 -17.61 -16.70 -7.51
CA SER A 19 -18.26 -16.08 -8.66
C SER A 19 -17.63 -14.73 -9.01
N GLY A 20 -17.74 -14.31 -10.27
CA GLY A 20 -17.28 -12.99 -10.70
C GLY A 20 -17.93 -11.85 -9.92
N GLN A 21 -19.19 -12.02 -9.47
CA GLN A 21 -19.90 -11.03 -8.66
C GLN A 21 -19.34 -10.94 -7.22
N GLU A 22 -19.04 -12.08 -6.59
CA GLU A 22 -18.39 -12.13 -5.27
C GLU A 22 -16.98 -11.52 -5.35
N LEU A 23 -16.24 -11.81 -6.42
CA LEU A 23 -14.90 -11.28 -6.67
C LEU A 23 -14.91 -9.75 -6.87
N SER A 24 -15.86 -9.25 -7.66
CA SER A 24 -16.09 -7.82 -7.87
C SER A 24 -16.37 -7.09 -6.56
N THR A 25 -17.30 -7.62 -5.77
CA THR A 25 -17.69 -7.03 -4.48
C THR A 25 -16.50 -6.99 -3.52
N LYS A 26 -15.71 -8.07 -3.47
CA LYS A 26 -14.52 -8.16 -2.61
C LYS A 26 -13.43 -7.17 -3.05
N TYR A 27 -13.21 -7.03 -4.36
CA TYR A 27 -12.24 -6.10 -4.92
C TYR A 27 -12.61 -4.64 -4.60
N TRP A 28 -13.85 -4.25 -4.88
CA TRP A 28 -14.33 -2.89 -4.60
C TRP A 28 -14.34 -2.56 -3.11
N LYS A 29 -14.71 -3.51 -2.24
CA LYS A 29 -14.63 -3.31 -0.79
C LYS A 29 -13.20 -3.06 -0.32
N ALA A 30 -12.23 -3.83 -0.84
CA ALA A 30 -10.82 -3.62 -0.52
C ALA A 30 -10.32 -2.26 -1.05
N PHE A 31 -10.71 -1.90 -2.27
CA PHE A 31 -10.41 -0.60 -2.87
C PHE A 31 -10.93 0.55 -2.00
N TYR A 32 -12.22 0.57 -1.66
CA TYR A 32 -12.82 1.63 -0.84
C TYR A 32 -12.22 1.69 0.57
N THR A 33 -11.83 0.54 1.13
CA THR A 33 -11.14 0.50 2.44
C THR A 33 -9.75 1.13 2.34
N LEU A 34 -8.98 0.80 1.29
CA LEU A 34 -7.66 1.39 1.05
C LEU A 34 -7.75 2.87 0.69
N GLU A 35 -8.78 3.26 -0.06
CA GLU A 35 -9.06 4.66 -0.40
C GLU A 35 -9.45 5.46 0.85
N ALA A 36 -10.37 4.93 1.67
CA ALA A 36 -10.73 5.55 2.95
C ALA A 36 -9.51 5.69 3.87
N ASN A 37 -8.63 4.69 3.92
CA ASN A 37 -7.37 4.77 4.65
C ASN A 37 -6.36 5.77 4.06
N LYS A 38 -6.54 6.20 2.81
CA LYS A 38 -5.77 7.27 2.17
C LYS A 38 -6.39 8.67 2.37
N THR A 39 -7.64 8.76 2.84
CA THR A 39 -8.26 10.06 3.18
C THR A 39 -7.64 10.65 4.45
N LEU A 40 -7.84 11.97 4.64
CA LEU A 40 -7.15 12.98 5.48
C LEU A 40 -6.66 12.60 6.90
N ASN A 41 -6.98 11.41 7.42
CA ASN A 41 -6.34 10.79 8.59
C ASN A 41 -5.13 9.93 8.23
N SER A 42 -4.58 10.05 7.01
CA SER A 42 -3.17 9.72 6.84
C SER A 42 -2.43 10.65 7.79
N ASN A 43 -1.99 10.13 8.95
CA ASN A 43 -1.00 10.77 9.78
C ASN A 43 0.21 11.00 8.87
N GLY A 44 0.23 12.16 8.20
CA GLY A 44 1.25 12.62 7.26
C GLY A 44 2.59 12.82 7.94
N THR A 45 2.65 12.54 9.24
CA THR A 45 3.84 12.27 9.99
C THR A 45 3.62 10.96 10.74
N LYS A 46 4.03 9.82 10.14
CA LYS A 46 4.72 8.85 10.99
C LYS A 46 5.83 9.67 11.62
N GLN A 47 5.66 10.07 12.88
CA GLN A 47 6.58 10.95 13.57
C GLN A 47 7.92 10.24 13.57
N VAL A 48 8.77 10.59 12.61
CA VAL A 48 10.09 10.01 12.46
C VAL A 48 10.77 10.27 13.80
N PRO A 49 11.19 9.23 14.54
CA PRO A 49 11.84 9.44 15.82
C PRO A 49 12.96 10.46 15.67
N ASN A 50 13.06 11.41 16.59
CA ASN A 50 13.99 12.54 16.45
C ASN A 50 15.44 12.09 16.18
N TRP A 51 15.83 10.91 16.66
CA TRP A 51 17.16 10.34 16.39
C TRP A 51 17.37 9.97 14.91
N VAL A 52 16.34 9.46 14.23
CA VAL A 52 16.40 9.10 12.80
C VAL A 52 16.56 10.37 11.97
N LYS A 53 15.78 11.42 12.28
CA LYS A 53 15.86 12.70 11.59
C LYS A 53 17.24 13.34 11.75
N LYS A 54 17.75 13.43 12.98
CA LYS A 54 19.11 13.97 13.25
C LYS A 54 20.20 13.19 12.52
N LYS A 55 20.11 11.86 12.48
CA LYS A 55 21.08 11.02 11.77
C LYS A 55 21.07 11.31 10.27
N LEU A 56 19.89 11.41 9.66
CA LEU A 56 19.74 11.70 8.24
C LEU A 56 20.21 13.12 7.90
N ASP A 57 19.89 14.11 8.75
CA ASP A 57 20.33 15.51 8.57
C ASP A 57 21.86 15.61 8.58
N VAL A 58 22.54 14.85 9.44
CA VAL A 58 24.03 14.77 9.45
C VAL A 58 24.55 14.02 8.22
N MET A 59 23.94 12.90 7.84
CA MET A 59 24.40 12.07 6.72
C MET A 59 24.22 12.74 5.35
N TYR A 60 23.19 13.56 5.19
CA TYR A 60 22.81 14.17 3.90
C TYR A 60 22.90 15.71 3.90
N ALA A 61 23.60 16.31 4.87
CA ALA A 61 23.81 17.76 4.96
C ALA A 61 24.35 18.41 3.67
N HIS A 62 25.01 17.63 2.82
CA HIS A 62 25.63 18.09 1.57
C HIS A 62 24.64 18.33 0.42
N ALA A 63 23.41 17.81 0.49
CA ALA A 63 22.47 17.86 -0.64
C ALA A 63 21.84 19.24 -0.90
N ARG A 64 22.02 20.23 0.00
CA ARG A 64 21.46 21.59 -0.17
C ARG A 64 22.41 22.61 -0.78
N VAL A 65 23.73 22.35 -0.83
CA VAL A 65 24.70 23.35 -1.31
C VAL A 65 24.82 23.35 -2.84
N THR A 66 24.54 22.23 -3.51
CA THR A 66 24.73 22.11 -4.97
C THR A 66 23.56 22.66 -5.80
N ALA A 67 22.39 22.88 -5.21
CA ALA A 67 21.20 23.35 -5.95
C ALA A 67 21.11 24.88 -6.10
N ILE A 68 22.06 25.64 -5.55
CA ILE A 68 22.07 27.12 -5.63
C ILE A 68 23.24 27.65 -6.50
N SER A 69 24.06 26.76 -7.05
CA SER A 69 25.14 27.12 -7.98
C SER A 69 25.06 26.30 -9.26
N GLY A 70 24.11 26.66 -10.12
CA GLY A 70 23.92 26.14 -11.47
C GLY A 70 23.19 27.17 -12.30
#